data_AF-A0A3M1YKQ4-F1
#
_entry.id   AF-A0A3M1YKQ4-F1
#
_cell.length_a   1.000
_cell.length_b   1.000
_cell.length_c   1.000
_cell.angle_alpha   90.00
_cell.angle_beta   90.00
_cell.angle_gamma   90.00
#
_symmetry.space_group_name_H-M   'P 1'
#
loop_
_entity.id
_entity.type
_entity.pdbx_description
1 polymer ?
#
loop_
_entity_poly.entity_id
_entity_poly.type
_entity_poly.pdbx_seq_one_letter_code
_entity_poly.pdbx_strand_id
1 'polypeptide(L)'
;FSWEDLLIFAIVGFIIYFLVRWIGGSLNKKFDNSVQKFLEGKKESLFSDKGLLRTFGFLLITLLPFLFYLLALALFAAIDFGLYGLWAISYLPRVPVALLIGLTVVVFGTGLAILIGFYYLFFPPKRKTLGITITKNEQKKLWYLTRKIAKEIQAKPIDKIVITPDSGIGVYLEGNLFSTIFGGGKRVLEISLSSLYNLTIGEFKAILAHEYGHFSNKDTQWNSYTYSMGNSLITTLRSMPGPSQGEKEEGSWIRFMMTLNPAYWLLLLYMMLYFKITNAFSRIREVMADIMAMRLYGGRAFRNGLLKVATNDLVFSEIIQSKWVPKLLKEGKTISNFSKFMEIVYKDLEKKDIDELQNHILSSKQIHSIYDSHPALKMRIDYAKKFDDVPEKDNKPVEELFDNWDEINKKVADLYNLRLMYILQVYSEQTVTVEQDKQTTEAEKK
;
A
#
# COMPACT_ATOMS: atom_id res chain seq x y z
N PHE A 1 -5.96 15.17 -38.25
CA PHE A 1 -4.71 15.26 -37.49
C PHE A 1 -3.57 15.04 -38.48
N SER A 2 -2.76 16.07 -38.72
CA SER A 2 -1.52 15.94 -39.48
C SER A 2 -0.39 15.42 -38.57
N TRP A 3 0.71 14.93 -39.17
CA TRP A 3 1.93 14.60 -38.42
C TRP A 3 2.51 15.82 -37.69
N GLU A 4 2.34 17.01 -38.26
CA GLU A 4 2.73 18.28 -37.62
C GLU A 4 1.91 18.55 -36.37
N ASP A 5 0.59 18.35 -36.42
CA ASP A 5 -0.28 18.49 -35.24
C ASP A 5 0.15 17.52 -34.13
N LEU A 6 0.34 16.25 -34.45
CA LEU A 6 0.74 15.23 -33.48
C LEU A 6 2.10 15.55 -32.83
N LEU A 7 3.06 16.03 -33.62
CA LEU A 7 4.37 16.45 -33.13
C LEU A 7 4.25 17.68 -32.22
N ILE A 8 3.42 18.66 -32.57
CA ILE A 8 3.11 19.82 -31.71
C ILE A 8 2.48 19.38 -30.39
N PHE A 9 1.44 18.53 -30.42
CA PHE A 9 0.79 18.03 -29.20
C PHE A 9 1.73 17.18 -28.34
N ALA A 10 2.61 16.39 -28.95
CA ALA A 10 3.62 15.61 -28.23
C ALA A 10 4.65 16.53 -27.54
N ILE A 11 5.15 17.56 -28.25
CA ILE A 11 6.08 18.56 -27.69
C ILE A 11 5.39 19.32 -26.54
N VAL A 12 4.18 19.82 -26.74
CA VAL A 12 3.41 20.52 -25.71
C VAL A 12 3.17 19.62 -24.51
N GLY A 13 2.75 18.37 -24.73
CA GLY A 13 2.57 17.37 -23.66
C GLY A 13 3.85 17.08 -22.89
N PHE A 14 4.99 16.97 -23.59
CA PHE A 14 6.30 16.80 -22.97
C PHE A 14 6.69 18.03 -22.14
N ILE A 15 6.54 19.25 -22.68
CA ILE A 15 6.79 20.50 -21.94
C ILE A 15 5.92 20.57 -20.68
N ILE A 16 4.62 20.29 -20.79
CA ILE A 16 3.69 20.26 -19.65
C ILE A 16 4.14 19.22 -18.63
N TYR A 17 4.45 18.00 -19.05
CA TYR A 17 4.92 16.95 -18.15
C TYR A 17 6.19 17.37 -17.39
N PHE A 18 7.19 17.93 -18.08
CA PHE A 18 8.42 18.39 -17.45
C PHE A 18 8.18 19.56 -16.51
N LEU A 19 7.31 20.50 -16.89
CA LEU A 19 6.94 21.63 -16.06
C LEU A 19 6.22 21.17 -14.78
N VAL A 20 5.22 20.29 -14.88
CA VAL A 20 4.52 19.74 -13.70
C VAL A 20 5.46 18.87 -12.86
N ARG A 21 6.33 18.07 -13.49
CA ARG A 21 7.35 17.26 -12.79
C ARG A 21 8.38 18.13 -12.06
N TRP A 22 8.77 19.26 -12.63
CA TRP A 22 9.71 20.21 -12.06
C TRP A 22 9.07 20.99 -10.90
N ILE A 23 7.88 21.56 -11.10
CA ILE A 23 7.11 22.26 -10.06
C ILE A 23 6.79 21.29 -8.91
N GLY A 24 6.21 20.12 -9.22
CA GLY A 24 5.90 19.09 -8.23
C GLY A 24 7.14 18.59 -7.50
N GLY A 25 8.27 18.43 -8.20
CA GLY A 25 9.55 18.07 -7.60
C GLY A 25 10.13 19.15 -6.67
N SER A 26 10.03 20.41 -7.07
CA SER A 26 10.45 21.56 -6.26
C SER A 26 9.58 21.69 -5.00
N LEU A 27 8.27 21.55 -5.15
CA LEU A 27 7.33 21.51 -4.02
C LEU A 27 7.63 20.34 -3.09
N ASN A 28 7.79 19.12 -3.61
CA ASN A 28 8.14 17.94 -2.82
C ASN A 28 9.42 18.17 -2.01
N LYS A 29 10.49 18.70 -2.63
CA LYS A 29 11.72 19.06 -1.91
C LYS A 29 11.50 20.10 -0.81
N LYS A 30 10.68 21.13 -1.06
CA LYS A 30 10.34 22.14 -0.04
C LYS A 30 9.57 21.53 1.13
N PHE A 31 8.61 20.64 0.85
CA PHE A 31 7.85 19.92 1.87
C PHE A 31 8.73 18.98 2.68
N ASP A 32 9.54 18.15 2.02
CA ASP A 32 10.46 17.23 2.68
C ASP A 32 11.45 17.98 3.56
N ASN A 33 12.03 19.08 3.07
CA ASN A 33 12.89 19.93 3.86
C ASN A 33 12.15 20.55 5.06
N SER A 34 10.87 20.93 4.93
CA SER A 34 10.08 21.47 6.04
C SER A 34 9.82 20.40 7.10
N VAL A 35 9.41 19.19 6.68
CA VAL A 35 9.17 18.03 7.55
C VAL A 35 10.46 17.65 8.26
N GLN A 36 11.57 17.51 7.54
CA GLN A 36 12.86 17.16 8.10
C GLN A 36 13.36 18.20 9.10
N LYS A 37 13.34 19.49 8.74
CA LYS A 37 13.75 20.57 9.66
C LYS A 37 12.87 20.61 10.92
N PHE A 38 11.58 20.35 10.78
CA PHE A 38 10.66 20.28 11.92
C PHE A 38 10.99 19.10 12.85
N LEU A 39 11.18 17.90 12.30
CA LEU A 39 11.55 16.72 13.08
C LEU A 39 12.94 16.87 13.73
N GLU A 40 13.88 17.52 13.05
CA GLU A 40 15.19 17.88 13.62
C GLU A 40 15.08 18.95 14.72
N GLY A 41 13.93 19.65 14.86
CA GLY A 41 13.72 20.72 15.84
C GLY A 41 14.28 22.08 15.41
N LYS A 42 14.67 22.22 14.14
CA LYS A 42 15.11 23.48 13.54
C LYS A 42 13.95 24.41 13.19
N LYS A 43 12.70 23.97 13.40
CA LYS A 43 11.48 24.73 13.10
C LYS A 43 10.38 24.38 14.12
N GLU A 44 9.72 25.39 14.69
CA GLU A 44 8.65 25.21 15.69
C GLU A 44 7.32 24.75 15.10
N SER A 45 7.04 25.12 13.85
CA SER A 45 5.79 24.77 13.17
C SER A 45 6.06 23.88 11.95
N LEU A 46 5.34 22.77 11.82
CA LEU A 46 5.39 21.91 10.62
C LEU A 46 5.12 22.72 9.34
N PHE A 47 4.17 23.67 9.44
CA PHE A 47 3.85 24.65 8.40
C PHE A 47 3.87 26.08 8.95
N SER A 48 4.81 26.87 8.45
CA SER A 48 4.81 28.32 8.60
C SER A 48 4.10 29.01 7.42
N ASP A 49 4.03 28.34 6.27
CA ASP A 49 3.51 28.88 5.02
C ASP A 49 2.14 28.26 4.68
N LYS A 50 1.06 28.96 5.03
CA LYS A 50 -0.31 28.56 4.68
C LYS A 50 -0.56 28.56 3.16
N GLY A 51 0.21 29.34 2.40
CA GLY A 51 0.13 29.39 0.93
C GLY A 51 0.63 28.08 0.31
N LEU A 52 1.74 27.55 0.80
CA LEU A 52 2.29 26.26 0.35
C LEU A 52 1.28 25.12 0.47
N LEU A 53 0.60 25.01 1.62
CA LEU A 53 -0.45 24.01 1.86
C LEU A 53 -1.64 24.16 0.90
N ARG A 54 -2.09 25.40 0.63
CA ARG A 54 -3.18 25.67 -0.31
C ARG A 54 -2.80 25.27 -1.72
N THR A 55 -1.64 25.70 -2.20
CA THR A 55 -1.13 25.36 -3.54
C THR A 55 -1.04 23.85 -3.73
N PHE A 56 -0.60 23.14 -2.70
CA PHE A 56 -0.50 21.69 -2.74
C PHE A 56 -1.87 21.01 -2.71
N GLY A 57 -2.83 21.51 -1.92
CA GLY A 57 -4.22 21.06 -1.95
C GLY A 57 -4.86 21.26 -3.33
N PHE A 58 -4.65 22.42 -3.97
CA PHE A 58 -5.10 22.67 -5.34
C PHE A 58 -4.46 21.69 -6.33
N LEU A 59 -3.15 21.44 -6.21
CA LEU A 59 -2.45 20.47 -7.05
C LEU A 59 -3.11 19.08 -6.94
N LEU A 60 -3.40 18.59 -5.72
CA LEU A 60 -4.08 17.30 -5.51
C LEU A 60 -5.47 17.24 -6.16
N ILE A 61 -6.25 18.32 -6.06
CA ILE A 61 -7.57 18.42 -6.70
C ILE A 61 -7.43 18.35 -8.23
N THR A 62 -6.43 19.05 -8.80
CA THR A 62 -6.22 19.08 -10.26
C THR A 62 -5.75 17.75 -10.84
N LEU A 63 -5.25 16.82 -10.03
CA LEU A 63 -4.80 15.52 -10.53
C LEU A 63 -5.96 14.67 -11.08
N LEU A 64 -7.17 14.73 -10.52
CA LEU A 64 -8.31 13.96 -11.06
C LEU A 64 -8.80 14.42 -12.43
N PRO A 65 -9.11 15.71 -12.68
CA PRO A 65 -9.48 16.15 -14.02
C PRO A 65 -8.33 15.92 -15.01
N PHE A 66 -7.08 16.05 -14.56
CA PHE A 66 -5.92 15.71 -15.39
C PHE A 66 -5.82 14.21 -15.69
N LEU A 67 -6.18 13.33 -14.76
CA LEU A 67 -6.31 11.89 -14.99
C LEU A 67 -7.35 11.62 -16.09
N PHE A 68 -8.55 12.19 -16.01
CA PHE A 68 -9.58 11.96 -17.02
C PHE A 68 -9.15 12.43 -18.41
N TYR A 69 -8.52 13.60 -18.49
CA TYR A 69 -7.91 14.09 -19.72
C TYR A 69 -6.86 13.09 -20.26
N LEU A 70 -5.98 12.58 -19.39
CA LEU A 70 -4.94 11.63 -19.81
C LEU A 70 -5.49 10.26 -20.18
N LEU A 71 -6.57 9.77 -19.55
CA LEU A 71 -7.23 8.53 -19.98
C LEU A 71 -7.85 8.69 -21.37
N ALA A 72 -8.49 9.83 -21.64
CA ALA A 72 -9.00 10.14 -22.97
C ALA A 72 -7.86 10.24 -24.01
N LEU A 73 -6.77 10.91 -23.67
CA LEU A 73 -5.59 11.03 -24.52
C LEU A 73 -4.89 9.67 -24.74
N ALA A 74 -4.85 8.81 -23.72
CA ALA A 74 -4.31 7.46 -23.82
C ALA A 74 -5.15 6.59 -24.78
N LEU A 75 -6.48 6.66 -24.67
CA LEU A 75 -7.39 5.97 -25.58
C LEU A 75 -7.22 6.47 -27.02
N PHE A 76 -7.18 7.79 -27.20
CA PHE A 76 -6.92 8.41 -28.50
C PHE A 76 -5.58 7.93 -29.09
N ALA A 77 -4.50 7.97 -28.31
CA ALA A 77 -3.18 7.52 -28.74
C ALA A 77 -3.14 6.03 -29.12
N ALA A 78 -3.88 5.16 -28.40
CA ALA A 78 -3.99 3.75 -28.76
C ALA A 78 -4.76 3.54 -30.07
N ILE A 79 -5.87 4.25 -30.27
CA ILE A 79 -6.66 4.20 -31.51
C ILE A 79 -5.82 4.67 -32.69
N ASP A 80 -5.16 5.82 -32.57
CA ASP A 80 -4.29 6.37 -33.61
C ASP A 80 -3.15 5.40 -33.93
N PHE A 81 -2.49 4.85 -32.92
CA PHE A 81 -1.46 3.83 -33.11
C PHE A 81 -1.98 2.61 -33.89
N GLY A 82 -3.18 2.13 -33.56
CA GLY A 82 -3.85 1.06 -34.29
C GLY A 82 -4.12 1.42 -35.76
N LEU A 83 -4.72 2.59 -36.01
CA LEU A 83 -5.08 3.05 -37.36
C LEU A 83 -3.84 3.31 -38.24
N TYR A 84 -2.84 4.02 -37.73
CA TYR A 84 -1.58 4.25 -38.44
C TYR A 84 -0.80 2.95 -38.64
N GLY A 85 -0.84 2.03 -37.68
CA GLY A 85 -0.24 0.71 -37.83
C GLY A 85 -0.92 -0.10 -38.94
N LEU A 86 -2.25 -0.12 -39.00
CA LEU A 86 -3.03 -0.76 -40.07
C LEU A 86 -2.72 -0.14 -41.44
N TRP A 87 -2.63 1.19 -41.50
CA TRP A 87 -2.25 1.90 -42.71
C TRP A 87 -0.82 1.54 -43.15
N ALA A 88 0.15 1.54 -42.24
CA ALA A 88 1.54 1.23 -42.54
C ALA A 88 1.73 -0.21 -43.05
N ILE A 89 1.08 -1.21 -42.41
CA ILE A 89 1.19 -2.60 -42.85
C ILE A 89 0.44 -2.88 -44.16
N SER A 90 -0.51 -2.01 -44.57
CA SER A 90 -1.22 -2.17 -45.85
C SER A 90 -0.32 -2.02 -47.08
N TYR A 91 0.85 -1.38 -46.92
CA TYR A 91 1.88 -1.27 -47.96
C TYR A 91 2.81 -2.49 -48.04
N LEU A 92 2.70 -3.44 -47.09
CA LEU A 92 3.52 -4.65 -47.11
C LEU A 92 2.94 -5.67 -48.10
N PRO A 93 3.78 -6.32 -48.91
CA PRO A 93 3.32 -7.33 -49.87
C PRO A 93 2.75 -8.58 -49.18
N ARG A 94 3.10 -8.82 -47.91
CA ARG A 94 2.53 -9.84 -47.04
C ARG A 94 2.37 -9.26 -45.64
N VAL A 95 1.17 -9.39 -45.07
CA VAL A 95 0.86 -8.89 -43.72
C VAL A 95 0.94 -10.04 -42.71
N PRO A 96 1.89 -10.03 -41.77
CA PRO A 96 1.91 -10.99 -40.67
C PRO A 96 0.65 -10.86 -39.80
N VAL A 97 -0.12 -11.94 -39.66
CA VAL A 97 -1.33 -11.98 -38.81
C VAL A 97 -1.03 -11.55 -37.37
N ALA A 98 0.16 -11.86 -36.87
CA ALA A 98 0.62 -11.44 -35.55
C ALA A 98 0.67 -9.92 -35.36
N LEU A 99 0.94 -9.11 -36.40
CA LEU A 99 0.89 -7.65 -36.32
C LEU A 99 -0.56 -7.15 -36.20
N LEU A 100 -1.49 -7.74 -36.96
CA LEU A 100 -2.92 -7.43 -36.89
C LEU A 100 -3.49 -7.75 -35.51
N ILE A 101 -3.16 -8.92 -34.98
CA ILE A 101 -3.54 -9.32 -33.61
C ILE A 101 -2.92 -8.36 -32.60
N GLY A 102 -1.64 -8.02 -32.73
CA GLY A 102 -0.95 -7.08 -31.85
C GLY A 102 -1.62 -5.71 -31.80
N LEU A 103 -1.94 -5.12 -32.94
CA LEU A 103 -2.64 -3.83 -33.02
C LEU A 103 -4.04 -3.91 -32.41
N THR A 104 -4.77 -4.98 -32.70
CA THR A 104 -6.11 -5.23 -32.13
C THR A 104 -6.03 -5.32 -30.60
N VAL A 105 -5.07 -6.09 -30.07
CA VAL A 105 -4.88 -6.21 -28.63
C VAL A 105 -4.50 -4.87 -28.00
N VAL A 106 -3.67 -4.05 -28.64
CA VAL A 106 -3.33 -2.71 -28.14
C VAL A 106 -4.57 -1.83 -28.03
N VAL A 107 -5.39 -1.73 -29.08
CA VAL A 107 -6.58 -0.86 -29.08
C VAL A 107 -7.63 -1.36 -28.08
N PHE A 108 -8.08 -2.61 -28.24
CA PHE A 108 -9.14 -3.17 -27.42
C PHE A 108 -8.70 -3.41 -25.98
N GLY A 109 -7.47 -3.89 -25.77
CA GLY A 109 -6.90 -4.08 -24.45
C GLY A 109 -6.71 -2.77 -23.70
N THR A 110 -6.30 -1.69 -24.37
CA THR A 110 -6.24 -0.35 -23.76
C THR A 110 -7.63 0.14 -23.36
N GLY A 111 -8.63 0.01 -24.24
CA GLY A 111 -10.01 0.37 -23.93
C GLY A 111 -10.55 -0.40 -22.72
N LEU A 112 -10.34 -1.71 -22.67
CA LEU A 112 -10.73 -2.56 -21.54
C LEU A 112 -9.99 -2.16 -20.25
N ALA A 113 -8.69 -1.92 -20.32
CA ALA A 113 -7.88 -1.49 -19.17
C ALA A 113 -8.38 -0.17 -18.58
N ILE A 114 -8.74 0.81 -19.42
CA ILE A 114 -9.32 2.09 -18.98
C ILE A 114 -10.67 1.88 -18.30
N LEU A 115 -11.54 1.01 -18.85
CA LEU A 115 -12.82 0.68 -18.23
C LEU A 115 -12.64 0.01 -16.86
N ILE A 116 -11.72 -0.95 -16.76
CA ILE A 116 -11.35 -1.59 -15.49
C ILE A 116 -10.83 -0.55 -14.51
N GLY A 117 -9.93 0.32 -14.95
CA GLY A 117 -9.41 1.44 -14.18
C GLY A 117 -10.47 2.35 -13.62
N PHE A 118 -11.39 2.79 -14.48
CA PHE A 118 -12.50 3.66 -14.12
C PHE A 118 -13.45 2.97 -13.15
N TYR A 119 -13.75 1.69 -13.36
CA TYR A 119 -14.53 0.91 -12.41
C TYR A 119 -13.89 0.89 -11.02
N TYR A 120 -12.59 0.60 -10.92
CA TYR A 120 -11.87 0.57 -9.64
C TYR A 120 -11.61 1.94 -9.01
N LEU A 121 -11.76 3.04 -9.77
CA LEU A 121 -11.77 4.39 -9.19
C LEU A 121 -12.99 4.57 -8.29
N PHE A 122 -14.18 4.15 -8.75
CA PHE A 122 -15.43 4.31 -7.99
C PHE A 122 -15.68 3.15 -7.03
N PHE A 123 -15.27 1.95 -7.41
CA PHE A 123 -15.44 0.71 -6.67
C PHE A 123 -14.08 0.09 -6.37
N PRO A 124 -13.25 0.73 -5.52
CA PRO A 124 -11.95 0.17 -5.15
C PRO A 124 -12.13 -1.25 -4.63
N PRO A 125 -11.18 -2.16 -4.94
CA PRO A 125 -11.29 -3.55 -4.55
C PRO A 125 -11.41 -3.62 -3.02
N LYS A 126 -12.37 -4.39 -2.53
CA LYS A 126 -12.51 -4.61 -1.09
C LYS A 126 -11.21 -5.22 -0.57
N ARG A 127 -10.62 -4.64 0.47
CA ARG A 127 -9.55 -5.30 1.22
C ARG A 127 -10.12 -6.60 1.79
N LYS A 128 -9.66 -7.72 1.24
CA LYS A 128 -9.94 -9.05 1.80
C LYS A 128 -8.87 -9.35 2.83
N THR A 129 -8.94 -8.69 3.97
CA THR A 129 -8.11 -9.05 5.12
C THR A 129 -8.50 -10.46 5.56
N LEU A 130 -7.53 -11.37 5.61
CA LEU A 130 -7.72 -12.64 6.27
C LEU A 130 -7.82 -12.37 7.77
N GLY A 131 -8.98 -12.59 8.39
CA GLY A 131 -9.10 -12.36 9.82
C GLY A 131 -10.48 -12.68 10.38
N ILE A 132 -10.55 -12.74 11.70
CA ILE A 132 -11.81 -12.91 12.44
C ILE A 132 -12.41 -11.55 12.77
N THR A 133 -13.68 -11.35 12.46
CA THR A 133 -14.39 -10.14 12.87
C THR A 133 -14.88 -10.31 14.30
N ILE A 134 -14.51 -9.40 15.20
CA ILE A 134 -14.94 -9.45 16.59
C ILE A 134 -16.10 -8.49 16.85
N THR A 135 -17.08 -8.95 17.61
CA THR A 135 -18.27 -8.17 17.96
C THR A 135 -18.08 -7.39 19.26
N LYS A 136 -18.94 -6.39 19.48
CA LYS A 136 -18.92 -5.57 20.71
C LYS A 136 -19.16 -6.39 21.98
N ASN A 137 -19.98 -7.44 21.88
CA ASN A 137 -20.33 -8.28 23.03
C ASN A 137 -19.20 -9.24 23.40
N GLU A 138 -18.43 -9.69 22.41
CA GLU A 138 -17.29 -10.58 22.62
C GLU A 138 -16.11 -9.84 23.28
N GLN A 139 -15.79 -8.60 22.87
CA GLN A 139 -14.58 -7.87 23.29
C GLN A 139 -14.89 -6.45 23.81
N LYS A 140 -15.57 -6.35 24.94
CA LYS A 140 -16.08 -5.08 25.50
C LYS A 140 -14.96 -4.08 25.80
N LYS A 141 -13.86 -4.53 26.39
CA LYS A 141 -12.73 -3.66 26.78
C LYS A 141 -12.06 -3.02 25.57
N LEU A 142 -11.75 -3.81 24.55
CA LEU A 142 -11.16 -3.32 23.29
C LEU A 142 -12.09 -2.35 22.57
N TRP A 143 -13.38 -2.67 22.45
CA TRP A 143 -14.37 -1.77 21.84
C TRP A 143 -14.59 -0.47 22.61
N TYR A 144 -14.46 -0.50 23.95
CA TYR A 144 -14.48 0.70 24.76
C TYR A 144 -13.25 1.57 24.51
N LEU A 145 -12.07 0.95 24.46
CA LEU A 145 -10.80 1.63 24.21
C LEU A 145 -10.81 2.36 22.86
N THR A 146 -11.23 1.69 21.79
CA THR A 146 -11.27 2.29 20.45
C THR A 146 -12.20 3.51 20.42
N ARG A 147 -13.39 3.45 21.04
CA ARG A 147 -14.30 4.59 21.14
C ARG A 147 -13.76 5.73 22.00
N LYS A 148 -13.02 5.41 23.06
CA LYS A 148 -12.37 6.41 23.90
C LYS A 148 -11.32 7.20 23.10
N ILE A 149 -10.45 6.50 22.38
CA ILE A 149 -9.42 7.11 21.51
C ILE A 149 -10.10 7.98 20.43
N ALA A 150 -11.14 7.47 19.77
CA ALA A 150 -11.89 8.22 18.77
C ALA A 150 -12.43 9.56 19.33
N LYS A 151 -12.94 9.55 20.58
CA LYS A 151 -13.43 10.76 21.26
C LYS A 151 -12.30 11.75 21.56
N GLU A 152 -11.14 11.27 22.03
CA GLU A 152 -9.98 12.12 22.34
C GLU A 152 -9.40 12.80 21.09
N ILE A 153 -9.43 12.11 19.94
CA ILE A 153 -8.93 12.62 18.65
C ILE A 153 -10.01 13.36 17.84
N GLN A 154 -11.26 13.38 18.34
CA GLN A 154 -12.42 13.96 17.65
C GLN A 154 -12.65 13.34 16.26
N ALA A 155 -12.38 12.04 16.14
CA ALA A 155 -12.61 11.23 14.96
C ALA A 155 -13.92 10.43 15.10
N LYS A 156 -14.48 9.98 13.97
CA LYS A 156 -15.59 9.02 14.00
C LYS A 156 -15.08 7.67 14.55
N PRO A 157 -15.90 6.95 15.34
CA PRO A 157 -15.50 5.67 15.89
C PRO A 157 -15.34 4.60 14.81
N ILE A 158 -14.60 3.54 15.14
CA ILE A 158 -14.50 2.32 14.31
C ILE A 158 -15.85 1.60 14.26
N ASP A 159 -16.18 1.09 13.07
CA ASP A 159 -17.43 0.38 12.80
C ASP A 159 -17.23 -1.14 12.86
N LYS A 160 -16.01 -1.63 12.58
CA LYS A 160 -15.66 -3.05 12.55
C LYS A 160 -14.22 -3.26 13.02
N ILE A 161 -13.98 -4.28 13.83
CA ILE A 161 -12.62 -4.70 14.21
C ILE A 161 -12.38 -6.11 13.66
N VAL A 162 -11.23 -6.28 12.99
CA VAL A 162 -10.78 -7.55 12.42
C VAL A 162 -9.43 -7.90 13.05
N ILE A 163 -9.33 -9.10 13.62
CA ILE A 163 -8.07 -9.64 14.13
C ILE A 163 -7.47 -10.57 13.07
N THR A 164 -6.24 -10.32 12.66
CA THR A 164 -5.57 -10.99 11.54
C THR A 164 -4.27 -11.68 11.97
N PRO A 165 -3.86 -12.78 11.30
CA PRO A 165 -2.51 -13.30 11.43
C PRO A 165 -1.47 -12.51 10.62
N ASP A 166 -1.86 -11.60 9.73
CA ASP A 166 -0.94 -10.78 8.93
C ASP A 166 -0.25 -9.71 9.77
N SER A 167 0.81 -9.07 9.27
CA SER A 167 1.51 -8.00 9.97
C SER A 167 0.81 -6.64 9.85
N GLY A 168 1.03 -5.80 10.85
CA GLY A 168 0.55 -4.42 10.91
C GLY A 168 -0.70 -4.20 11.76
N ILE A 169 -0.85 -2.96 12.21
CA ILE A 169 -2.07 -2.45 12.84
C ILE A 169 -2.49 -1.26 12.00
N GLY A 170 -3.74 -1.22 11.56
CA GLY A 170 -4.16 -0.18 10.63
C GLY A 170 -5.65 0.04 10.60
N VAL A 171 -6.05 1.26 10.25
CA VAL A 171 -7.45 1.60 9.97
C VAL A 171 -7.62 1.87 8.48
N TYR A 172 -8.68 1.33 7.88
CA TYR A 172 -9.07 1.63 6.51
C TYR A 172 -10.57 1.87 6.39
N LEU A 173 -10.97 2.47 5.27
CA LEU A 173 -12.38 2.68 4.93
C LEU A 173 -12.86 1.64 3.92
N GLU A 174 -13.91 0.93 4.27
CA GLU A 174 -14.67 0.08 3.37
C GLU A 174 -15.86 0.86 2.79
N GLY A 175 -15.93 0.95 1.47
CA GLY A 175 -17.02 1.63 0.75
C GLY A 175 -16.61 2.02 -0.66
N ASN A 176 -17.59 2.44 -1.47
CA ASN A 176 -17.30 3.07 -2.76
C ASN A 176 -16.75 4.50 -2.55
N LEU A 177 -16.12 5.08 -3.58
CA LEU A 177 -15.46 6.38 -3.50
C LEU A 177 -16.40 7.50 -3.01
N PHE A 178 -17.63 7.53 -3.52
CA PHE A 178 -18.60 8.55 -3.11
C PHE A 178 -18.99 8.42 -1.63
N SER A 179 -19.30 7.21 -1.17
CA SER A 179 -19.62 6.96 0.23
C SER A 179 -18.46 7.35 1.15
N THR A 180 -17.22 7.04 0.79
CA THR A 180 -16.06 7.36 1.62
C THR A 180 -15.76 8.87 1.63
N ILE A 181 -15.84 9.57 0.49
CA ILE A 181 -15.66 11.03 0.41
C ILE A 181 -16.78 11.77 1.17
N PHE A 182 -18.03 11.34 1.04
CA PHE A 182 -19.16 11.95 1.76
C PHE A 182 -19.31 11.43 3.21
N GLY A 183 -18.33 10.68 3.70
CA GLY A 183 -18.21 10.31 5.12
C GLY A 183 -19.12 9.16 5.59
N GLY A 184 -19.70 8.40 4.66
CA GLY A 184 -20.53 7.21 4.89
C GLY A 184 -19.81 5.85 4.80
N GLY A 185 -18.51 5.83 4.48
CA GLY A 185 -17.70 4.60 4.49
C GLY A 185 -17.55 4.00 5.90
N LYS A 186 -17.48 2.66 5.99
CA LYS A 186 -17.28 1.93 7.25
C LYS A 186 -15.81 1.89 7.61
N ARG A 187 -15.45 2.30 8.83
CA ARG A 187 -14.06 2.22 9.32
C ARG A 187 -13.79 0.84 9.88
N VAL A 188 -12.82 0.16 9.31
CA VAL A 188 -12.36 -1.15 9.74
C VAL A 188 -11.00 -0.98 10.39
N LEU A 189 -10.90 -1.38 11.66
CA LEU A 189 -9.63 -1.51 12.38
C LEU A 189 -9.15 -2.94 12.20
N GLU A 190 -7.97 -3.09 11.61
CA GLU A 190 -7.25 -4.34 11.46
C GLU A 190 -6.15 -4.40 12.51
N ILE A 191 -6.13 -5.49 13.29
CA ILE A 191 -5.15 -5.71 14.36
C ILE A 191 -4.49 -7.05 14.13
N SER A 192 -3.20 -7.00 13.82
CA SER A 192 -2.34 -8.17 13.77
C SER A 192 -2.03 -8.73 15.16
N LEU A 193 -2.15 -10.05 15.32
CA LEU A 193 -1.63 -10.70 16.53
C LEU A 193 -0.10 -10.72 16.59
N SER A 194 0.61 -10.74 15.46
CA SER A 194 2.08 -10.66 15.47
C SER A 194 2.53 -9.29 15.95
N SER A 195 1.91 -8.21 15.46
CA SER A 195 2.29 -6.84 15.85
C SER A 195 2.01 -6.54 17.31
N LEU A 196 1.03 -7.21 17.94
CA LEU A 196 0.70 -7.04 19.35
C LEU A 196 1.72 -7.67 20.32
N TYR A 197 2.61 -8.53 19.84
CA TYR A 197 3.53 -9.26 20.70
C TYR A 197 4.35 -8.33 21.59
N ASN A 198 4.29 -8.56 22.91
CA ASN A 198 5.02 -7.80 23.93
C ASN A 198 4.73 -6.27 23.95
N LEU A 199 3.57 -5.83 23.44
CA LEU A 199 3.09 -4.47 23.62
C LEU A 199 2.44 -4.27 25.00
N THR A 200 2.64 -3.09 25.58
CA THR A 200 1.81 -2.62 26.69
C THR A 200 0.53 -1.96 26.17
N ILE A 201 -0.47 -1.83 27.04
CA ILE A 201 -1.69 -1.08 26.72
C ILE A 201 -1.37 0.39 26.37
N GLY A 202 -0.42 1.02 27.07
CA GLY A 202 0.03 2.38 26.79
C GLY A 202 0.63 2.52 25.38
N GLU A 203 1.51 1.60 25.00
CA GLU A 203 2.11 1.55 23.66
C GLU A 203 1.03 1.33 22.59
N PHE A 204 0.13 0.38 22.80
CA PHE A 204 -0.97 0.10 21.87
C PHE A 204 -1.92 1.30 21.70
N LYS A 205 -2.20 2.04 22.77
CA LYS A 205 -2.97 3.30 22.70
C LYS A 205 -2.30 4.33 21.82
N ALA A 206 -0.99 4.51 21.94
CA ALA A 206 -0.25 5.45 21.11
C ALA A 206 -0.29 5.05 19.62
N ILE A 207 -0.15 3.75 19.31
CA ILE A 207 -0.28 3.24 17.94
C ILE A 207 -1.70 3.44 17.40
N LEU A 208 -2.73 3.07 18.16
CA LEU A 208 -4.11 3.33 17.75
C LEU A 208 -4.37 4.83 17.55
N ALA A 209 -3.84 5.69 18.40
CA ALA A 209 -3.99 7.13 18.25
C ALA A 209 -3.37 7.65 16.95
N HIS A 210 -2.22 7.11 16.56
CA HIS A 210 -1.62 7.37 15.26
C HIS A 210 -2.55 6.90 14.13
N GLU A 211 -3.03 5.66 14.18
CA GLU A 211 -3.93 5.11 13.16
C GLU A 211 -5.23 5.92 13.01
N TYR A 212 -5.82 6.36 14.11
CA TYR A 212 -6.98 7.25 14.12
C TYR A 212 -6.65 8.66 13.60
N GLY A 213 -5.41 9.12 13.78
CA GLY A 213 -4.93 10.41 13.28
C GLY A 213 -5.11 10.55 11.77
N HIS A 214 -5.00 9.44 11.02
CA HIS A 214 -5.31 9.42 9.58
C HIS A 214 -6.78 9.72 9.26
N PHE A 215 -7.68 9.49 10.20
CA PHE A 215 -9.14 9.60 10.03
C PHE A 215 -9.75 10.78 10.79
N SER A 216 -8.93 11.78 11.16
CA SER A 216 -9.46 13.07 11.60
C SER A 216 -10.29 13.70 10.45
N ASN A 217 -11.43 14.33 10.78
CA ASN A 217 -12.55 14.54 9.85
C ASN A 217 -12.19 15.13 8.46
N LYS A 218 -11.28 16.10 8.39
CA LYS A 218 -10.92 16.76 7.12
C LYS A 218 -9.92 15.95 6.29
N ASP A 219 -9.09 15.13 6.92
CA ASP A 219 -8.05 14.35 6.24
C ASP A 219 -8.59 13.05 5.65
N THR A 220 -9.67 12.52 6.24
CA THR A 220 -10.30 11.26 5.81
C THR A 220 -10.74 11.26 4.34
N GLN A 221 -11.28 12.38 3.86
CA GLN A 221 -11.79 12.51 2.49
C GLN A 221 -10.65 12.50 1.47
N TRP A 222 -9.55 13.18 1.78
CA TRP A 222 -8.35 13.21 0.95
C TRP A 222 -7.72 11.83 0.82
N ASN A 223 -7.71 11.04 1.91
CA ASN A 223 -7.13 9.70 1.90
C ASN A 223 -7.89 8.76 0.98
N SER A 224 -9.22 8.80 1.08
CA SER A 224 -10.09 7.94 0.27
C SER A 224 -9.94 8.27 -1.22
N TYR A 225 -9.83 9.56 -1.53
CA TYR A 225 -9.59 10.06 -2.87
C TYR A 225 -8.23 9.63 -3.43
N THR A 226 -7.12 9.93 -2.73
CA THR A 226 -5.77 9.58 -3.24
C THR A 226 -5.54 8.07 -3.27
N TYR A 227 -6.09 7.32 -2.32
CA TYR A 227 -6.02 5.87 -2.33
C TYR A 227 -6.76 5.26 -3.54
N SER A 228 -8.00 5.67 -3.78
CA SER A 228 -8.82 5.13 -4.88
C SER A 228 -8.22 5.47 -6.24
N MET A 229 -7.68 6.69 -6.37
CA MET A 229 -7.02 7.14 -7.58
C MET A 229 -5.69 6.40 -7.84
N GLY A 230 -4.88 6.16 -6.80
CA GLY A 230 -3.68 5.35 -6.91
C GLY A 230 -3.98 3.91 -7.32
N ASN A 231 -5.01 3.29 -6.72
CA ASN A 231 -5.46 1.94 -7.09
C ASN A 231 -6.01 1.86 -8.52
N SER A 232 -6.78 2.86 -8.94
CA SER A 232 -7.27 2.97 -10.32
C SER A 232 -6.10 3.01 -11.30
N LEU A 233 -5.10 3.86 -11.04
CA LEU A 233 -3.89 3.96 -11.87
C LEU A 233 -3.11 2.65 -11.97
N ILE A 234 -2.79 2.04 -10.82
CA ILE A 234 -2.05 0.78 -10.78
C ILE A 234 -2.82 -0.31 -11.54
N THR A 235 -4.13 -0.41 -11.31
CA THR A 235 -4.95 -1.45 -11.94
C THR A 235 -5.11 -1.22 -13.44
N THR A 236 -5.29 0.04 -13.86
CA THR A 236 -5.36 0.42 -15.28
C THR A 236 -4.06 0.02 -15.98
N LEU A 237 -2.91 0.43 -15.43
CA LEU A 237 -1.62 0.19 -16.04
C LEU A 237 -1.28 -1.31 -16.10
N ARG A 238 -1.58 -2.07 -15.04
CA ARG A 238 -1.40 -3.53 -15.00
C ARG A 238 -2.30 -4.28 -15.98
N SER A 239 -3.49 -3.76 -16.25
CA SER A 239 -4.44 -4.38 -17.20
C SER A 239 -4.19 -3.94 -18.63
N MET A 240 -3.36 -2.92 -18.85
CA MET A 240 -3.09 -2.35 -20.17
C MET A 240 -2.02 -3.17 -20.91
N PRO A 241 -2.21 -3.45 -22.22
CA PRO A 241 -1.17 -4.05 -23.04
C PRO A 241 0.10 -3.20 -22.98
N GLY A 242 1.21 -3.80 -22.57
CA GLY A 242 2.45 -3.10 -22.31
C GLY A 242 3.65 -4.06 -22.29
N PRO A 243 4.83 -3.55 -21.88
CA PRO A 243 6.01 -4.38 -21.67
C PRO A 243 5.72 -5.46 -20.62
N SER A 244 5.82 -6.74 -21.00
CA SER A 244 5.60 -7.87 -20.07
C SER A 244 6.73 -8.00 -19.05
N GLN A 245 6.38 -8.28 -17.80
CA GLN A 245 7.30 -8.57 -16.69
C GLN A 245 7.68 -10.06 -16.56
N GLY A 246 7.17 -10.95 -17.43
CA GLY A 246 7.39 -12.40 -17.39
C GLY A 246 8.39 -12.94 -18.43
N GLU A 247 8.65 -14.25 -18.37
CA GLU A 247 9.67 -14.94 -19.17
C GLU A 247 9.57 -14.66 -20.68
N LYS A 248 10.74 -14.65 -21.30
CA LYS A 248 11.00 -14.18 -22.65
C LYS A 248 10.65 -15.26 -23.66
N GLU A 249 9.43 -15.27 -24.18
CA GLU A 249 9.28 -15.69 -25.58
C GLU A 249 9.90 -14.60 -26.46
N GLU A 250 11.16 -14.78 -26.81
CA GLU A 250 11.85 -13.95 -27.80
C GLU A 250 11.17 -14.13 -29.16
N GLY A 251 10.80 -13.02 -29.82
CA GLY A 251 10.30 -13.03 -31.20
C GLY A 251 8.79 -12.89 -31.43
N SER A 252 7.95 -12.74 -30.39
CA SER A 252 6.52 -12.51 -30.58
C SER A 252 6.22 -11.08 -31.08
N TRP A 253 5.83 -10.95 -32.35
CA TRP A 253 5.37 -9.67 -32.94
C TRP A 253 4.19 -9.06 -32.18
N ILE A 254 3.33 -9.88 -31.58
CA ILE A 254 2.23 -9.43 -30.72
C ILE A 254 2.80 -8.69 -29.50
N ARG A 255 3.77 -9.30 -28.80
CA ARG A 255 4.42 -8.71 -27.62
C ARG A 255 5.18 -7.43 -27.97
N PHE A 256 5.81 -7.39 -29.14
CA PHE A 256 6.46 -6.19 -29.66
C PHE A 256 5.44 -5.04 -29.82
N MET A 257 4.28 -5.29 -30.44
CA MET A 257 3.22 -4.28 -30.56
C MET A 257 2.70 -3.80 -29.20
N MET A 258 2.48 -4.72 -28.24
CA MET A 258 2.07 -4.34 -26.87
C MET A 258 3.10 -3.43 -26.19
N THR A 259 4.40 -3.71 -26.36
CA THR A 259 5.50 -2.92 -25.79
C THR A 259 5.53 -1.50 -26.36
N LEU A 260 5.14 -1.32 -27.62
CA LEU A 260 5.07 -0.01 -28.27
C LEU A 260 3.80 0.78 -27.94
N ASN A 261 2.87 0.24 -27.15
CA ASN A 261 1.60 0.90 -26.83
C ASN A 261 1.84 2.31 -26.24
N PRO A 262 1.52 3.40 -26.96
CA PRO A 262 1.78 4.75 -26.47
C PRO A 262 0.92 5.11 -25.25
N ALA A 263 -0.27 4.52 -25.13
CA ALA A 263 -1.16 4.70 -23.99
C ALA A 263 -0.51 4.22 -22.69
N TYR A 264 0.20 3.09 -22.74
CA TYR A 264 0.90 2.51 -21.59
C TYR A 264 1.97 3.47 -21.07
N TRP A 265 2.82 3.97 -21.96
CA TRP A 265 3.91 4.87 -21.60
C TRP A 265 3.41 6.22 -21.09
N LEU A 266 2.35 6.76 -21.71
CA LEU A 266 1.71 7.99 -21.25
C LEU A 266 1.12 7.84 -19.84
N LEU A 267 0.41 6.73 -19.59
CA LEU A 267 -0.15 6.45 -18.27
C LEU A 267 0.94 6.15 -17.22
N LEU A 268 2.03 5.48 -17.60
CA LEU A 268 3.17 5.22 -16.73
C LEU A 268 3.83 6.54 -16.28
N LEU A 269 4.07 7.48 -17.21
CA LEU A 269 4.60 8.80 -16.90
C LEU A 269 3.70 9.54 -15.91
N TYR A 270 2.38 9.49 -16.13
CA TYR A 270 1.42 10.07 -15.22
C TYR A 270 1.42 9.42 -13.84
N MET A 271 1.44 8.09 -13.77
CA MET A 271 1.48 7.35 -12.52
C MET A 271 2.73 7.72 -11.70
N MET A 272 3.90 7.85 -12.34
CA MET A 272 5.12 8.30 -11.68
C MET A 272 5.00 9.73 -11.13
N LEU A 273 4.36 10.63 -11.89
CA LEU A 273 4.11 12.01 -11.46
C LEU A 273 3.13 12.06 -10.29
N TYR A 274 2.05 11.29 -10.37
CA TYR A 274 1.03 11.16 -9.34
C TYR A 274 1.65 10.76 -8.00
N PHE A 275 2.36 9.63 -7.95
CA PHE A 275 2.96 9.14 -6.71
C PHE A 275 4.03 10.08 -6.18
N LYS A 276 4.81 10.72 -7.06
CA LYS A 276 5.78 11.74 -6.65
C LYS A 276 5.12 12.92 -5.92
N ILE A 277 3.93 13.34 -6.36
CA ILE A 277 3.20 14.45 -5.73
C ILE A 277 2.53 13.98 -4.44
N THR A 278 1.83 12.84 -4.46
CA THR A 278 1.04 12.39 -3.31
C THR A 278 1.89 11.96 -2.12
N ASN A 279 3.11 11.45 -2.32
CA ASN A 279 3.92 10.96 -1.20
C ASN A 279 4.35 12.08 -0.25
N ALA A 280 4.57 13.31 -0.74
CA ALA A 280 4.83 14.46 0.11
C ALA A 280 3.70 14.68 1.12
N PHE A 281 2.46 14.54 0.65
CA PHE A 281 1.27 14.65 1.49
C PHE A 281 1.20 13.55 2.54
N SER A 282 1.49 12.32 2.13
CA SER A 282 1.48 11.17 3.04
C SER A 282 2.46 11.38 4.20
N ARG A 283 3.69 11.84 3.92
CA ARG A 283 4.69 12.10 4.96
C ARG A 283 4.29 13.17 5.96
N ILE A 284 3.64 14.24 5.48
CA ILE A 284 3.10 15.30 6.34
C ILE A 284 2.07 14.73 7.30
N ARG A 285 1.14 13.93 6.76
CA ARG A 285 0.05 13.36 7.54
C ARG A 285 0.55 12.35 8.56
N GLU A 286 1.54 11.56 8.21
CA GLU A 286 2.26 10.68 9.14
C GLU A 286 2.81 11.46 10.33
N VAL A 287 3.52 12.56 10.09
CA VAL A 287 4.06 13.39 11.19
C VAL A 287 2.93 14.04 12.01
N MET A 288 1.83 14.44 11.39
CA MET A 288 0.68 14.97 12.13
C MET A 288 0.03 13.92 13.02
N ALA A 289 -0.12 12.69 12.52
CA ALA A 289 -0.62 11.55 13.28
C ALA A 289 0.31 11.18 14.43
N ASP A 290 1.63 11.20 14.21
CA ASP A 290 2.64 11.01 15.27
C ASP A 290 2.50 12.06 16.36
N ILE A 291 2.45 13.35 16.00
CA ILE A 291 2.31 14.44 16.98
C ILE A 291 1.03 14.27 17.80
N MET A 292 -0.08 13.90 17.15
CA MET A 292 -1.35 13.64 17.83
C MET A 292 -1.19 12.50 18.85
N ALA A 293 -0.59 11.38 18.45
CA ALA A 293 -0.35 10.23 19.33
C ALA A 293 0.56 10.59 20.51
N MET A 294 1.68 11.26 20.25
CA MET A 294 2.65 11.67 21.27
C MET A 294 2.07 12.70 22.24
N ARG A 295 1.21 13.62 21.79
CA ARG A 295 0.53 14.59 22.67
C ARG A 295 -0.47 13.93 23.61
N LEU A 296 -1.18 12.89 23.15
CA LEU A 296 -2.21 12.23 23.93
C LEU A 296 -1.62 11.17 24.89
N TYR A 297 -0.59 10.45 24.45
CA TYR A 297 -0.10 9.24 25.13
C TYR A 297 1.39 9.28 25.51
N GLY A 298 2.11 10.35 25.16
CA GLY A 298 3.52 10.55 25.51
C GLY A 298 4.51 10.00 24.49
N GLY A 299 5.71 10.58 24.49
CA GLY A 299 6.79 10.22 23.56
C GLY A 299 7.29 8.78 23.73
N ARG A 300 7.45 8.30 24.98
CA ARG A 300 7.89 6.93 25.28
C ARG A 300 6.93 5.85 24.80
N ALA A 301 5.63 5.99 25.06
CA ALA A 301 4.65 4.99 24.64
C ALA A 301 4.62 4.88 23.11
N PHE A 302 4.65 6.02 22.41
CA PHE A 302 4.70 6.05 20.95
C PHE A 302 5.98 5.41 20.40
N ARG A 303 7.16 5.83 20.85
CA ARG A 303 8.43 5.32 20.29
C ARG A 303 8.63 3.83 20.56
N ASN A 304 8.28 3.36 21.75
CA ASN A 304 8.44 1.96 22.12
C ASN A 304 7.44 1.09 21.35
N GLY A 305 6.17 1.51 21.30
CA GLY A 305 5.15 0.83 20.51
C GLY A 305 5.51 0.75 19.04
N LEU A 306 5.99 1.86 18.46
CA LEU A 306 6.32 1.93 17.04
C LEU A 306 7.52 1.03 16.69
N LEU A 307 8.56 1.03 17.53
CA LEU A 307 9.72 0.14 17.35
C LEU A 307 9.34 -1.33 17.50
N LYS A 308 8.52 -1.66 18.52
CA LYS A 308 8.05 -3.04 18.75
C LYS A 308 7.19 -3.53 17.59
N VAL A 309 6.20 -2.75 17.13
CA VAL A 309 5.38 -3.11 15.97
C VAL A 309 6.25 -3.35 14.73
N ALA A 310 7.16 -2.41 14.40
CA ALA A 310 8.05 -2.56 13.25
C ALA A 310 8.96 -3.80 13.35
N THR A 311 9.47 -4.09 14.55
CA THR A 311 10.29 -5.28 14.81
C THR A 311 9.46 -6.56 14.65
N ASN A 312 8.28 -6.61 15.28
CA ASN A 312 7.38 -7.76 15.23
C ASN A 312 6.92 -8.06 13.80
N ASP A 313 6.68 -7.02 13.00
CA ASP A 313 6.28 -7.15 11.60
C ASP A 313 7.41 -7.73 10.74
N LEU A 314 8.66 -7.29 10.95
CA LEU A 314 9.83 -7.89 10.29
C LEU A 314 10.08 -9.33 10.74
N VAL A 315 9.97 -9.63 12.03
CA VAL A 315 10.08 -11.01 12.53
C VAL A 315 9.01 -11.87 11.87
N PHE A 316 7.79 -11.37 11.72
CA PHE A 316 6.74 -12.10 11.03
C PHE A 316 7.10 -12.36 9.55
N SER A 317 7.48 -11.34 8.78
CA SER A 317 7.74 -11.49 7.35
C SER A 317 9.06 -12.20 7.01
N GLU A 318 10.14 -11.90 7.72
CA GLU A 318 11.50 -12.35 7.36
C GLU A 318 11.92 -13.62 8.09
N ILE A 319 11.32 -13.92 9.24
CA ILE A 319 11.68 -15.08 10.05
C ILE A 319 10.55 -16.10 10.05
N ILE A 320 9.33 -15.68 10.40
CA ILE A 320 8.21 -16.62 10.47
C ILE A 320 7.83 -17.11 9.08
N GLN A 321 7.46 -16.21 8.16
CA GLN A 321 7.04 -16.59 6.80
C GLN A 321 8.16 -17.28 6.03
N SER A 322 9.39 -16.76 6.14
CA SER A 322 10.49 -17.21 5.28
C SER A 322 11.24 -18.44 5.82
N LYS A 323 11.25 -18.68 7.14
CA LYS A 323 12.00 -19.79 7.75
C LYS A 323 11.12 -20.77 8.52
N TRP A 324 10.29 -20.30 9.43
CA TRP A 324 9.49 -21.19 10.30
C TRP A 324 8.33 -21.85 9.57
N VAL A 325 7.61 -21.13 8.73
CA VAL A 325 6.47 -21.67 7.97
C VAL A 325 6.91 -22.84 7.09
N PRO A 326 7.95 -22.74 6.24
CA PRO A 326 8.45 -23.90 5.48
C PRO A 326 8.82 -25.09 6.37
N LYS A 327 9.44 -24.85 7.53
CA LYS A 327 9.81 -25.90 8.49
C LYS A 327 8.58 -26.61 9.07
N LEU A 328 7.59 -25.85 9.55
CA LEU A 328 6.33 -26.37 10.10
C LEU A 328 5.61 -27.23 9.06
N LEU A 329 5.52 -26.73 7.83
CA LEU A 329 4.86 -27.41 6.73
C LEU A 329 5.58 -28.73 6.37
N LYS A 330 6.92 -28.73 6.31
CA LYS A 330 7.72 -29.94 6.07
C LYS A 330 7.55 -31.00 7.17
N GLU A 331 7.40 -30.56 8.42
CA GLU A 331 7.20 -31.44 9.58
C GLU A 331 5.73 -31.84 9.81
N GLY A 332 4.80 -31.38 8.97
CA GLY A 332 3.36 -31.63 9.15
C GLY A 332 2.78 -31.01 10.42
N LYS A 333 3.43 -29.97 10.96
CA LYS A 333 3.02 -29.29 12.20
C LYS A 333 2.17 -28.06 11.89
N THR A 334 1.28 -27.72 12.81
CA THR A 334 0.42 -26.54 12.75
C THR A 334 0.64 -25.64 13.95
N ILE A 335 0.19 -24.39 13.82
CA ILE A 335 0.22 -23.42 14.92
C ILE A 335 -1.07 -23.57 15.72
N SER A 336 -0.98 -23.85 17.02
CA SER A 336 -2.18 -24.03 17.88
C SER A 336 -2.65 -22.75 18.56
N ASN A 337 -1.75 -21.79 18.78
CA ASN A 337 -2.04 -20.48 19.34
C ASN A 337 -1.01 -19.48 18.82
N PHE A 338 -1.49 -18.39 18.24
CA PHE A 338 -0.65 -17.46 17.50
C PHE A 338 0.36 -16.72 18.39
N SER A 339 -0.07 -16.15 19.52
CA SER A 339 0.84 -15.42 20.43
C SER A 339 1.84 -16.34 21.13
N LYS A 340 1.43 -17.56 21.50
CA LYS A 340 2.38 -18.57 22.04
C LYS A 340 3.40 -18.98 20.99
N PHE A 341 3.01 -19.06 19.72
CA PHE A 341 3.93 -19.31 18.64
C PHE A 341 4.92 -18.16 18.45
N MET A 342 4.47 -16.90 18.49
CA MET A 342 5.37 -15.74 18.55
C MET A 342 6.36 -15.87 19.71
N GLU A 343 5.90 -16.23 20.92
CA GLU A 343 6.77 -16.44 22.09
C GLU A 343 7.85 -17.51 21.84
N ILE A 344 7.48 -18.64 21.21
CA ILE A 344 8.44 -19.70 20.84
C ILE A 344 9.50 -19.17 19.88
N VAL A 345 9.08 -18.44 18.84
CA VAL A 345 10.01 -17.86 17.86
C VAL A 345 10.95 -16.87 18.55
N TYR A 346 10.44 -15.98 19.40
CA TYR A 346 11.28 -15.02 20.13
C TYR A 346 12.24 -15.67 21.12
N LYS A 347 11.91 -16.84 21.68
CA LYS A 347 12.83 -17.61 22.54
C LYS A 347 13.96 -18.28 21.76
N ASP A 348 13.72 -18.60 20.48
CA ASP A 348 14.72 -19.18 19.58
C ASP A 348 15.65 -18.12 18.97
N LEU A 349 15.24 -16.84 18.98
CA LEU A 349 16.07 -15.74 18.53
C LEU A 349 17.06 -15.30 19.60
N GLU A 350 18.32 -15.13 19.22
CA GLU A 350 19.29 -14.51 20.10
C GLU A 350 18.99 -13.01 20.23
N LYS A 351 19.31 -12.44 21.38
CA LYS A 351 19.18 -10.97 21.57
C LYS A 351 19.92 -10.19 20.49
N LYS A 352 21.07 -10.70 20.04
CA LYS A 352 21.87 -10.10 18.98
C LYS A 352 21.11 -10.03 17.65
N ASP A 353 20.35 -11.06 17.29
CA ASP A 353 19.55 -11.08 16.06
C ASP A 353 18.45 -10.01 16.09
N ILE A 354 17.81 -9.86 17.24
CA ILE A 354 16.79 -8.82 17.45
C ILE A 354 17.42 -7.42 17.38
N ASP A 355 18.58 -7.23 18.02
CA ASP A 355 19.32 -5.98 17.96
C ASP A 355 19.78 -5.65 16.52
N GLU A 356 20.20 -6.66 15.75
CA GLU A 356 20.56 -6.51 14.33
C GLU A 356 19.34 -6.12 13.48
N LEU A 357 18.18 -6.73 13.68
CA LEU A 357 16.92 -6.34 13.03
C LEU A 357 16.55 -4.90 13.37
N GLN A 358 16.57 -4.52 14.65
CA GLN A 358 16.27 -3.16 15.07
C GLN A 358 17.25 -2.15 14.49
N ASN A 359 18.54 -2.47 14.48
CA ASN A 359 19.56 -1.64 13.84
C ASN A 359 19.32 -1.53 12.32
N HIS A 360 18.91 -2.60 11.65
CA HIS A 360 18.54 -2.56 10.24
C HIS A 360 17.36 -1.62 10.01
N ILE A 361 16.28 -1.73 10.79
CA ILE A 361 15.11 -0.85 10.69
C ILE A 361 15.50 0.62 10.95
N LEU A 362 16.29 0.89 11.99
CA LEU A 362 16.69 2.24 12.36
C LEU A 362 17.74 2.85 11.42
N SER A 363 18.59 2.03 10.80
CA SER A 363 19.61 2.47 9.84
C SER A 363 19.09 2.55 8.42
N SER A 364 17.93 1.94 8.13
CA SER A 364 17.23 2.11 6.87
C SER A 364 17.01 3.62 6.65
N LYS A 365 17.82 4.20 5.77
CA LYS A 365 17.58 5.55 5.28
C LYS A 365 16.18 5.52 4.67
N GLN A 366 15.46 6.63 4.80
CA GLN A 366 14.23 6.85 4.03
C GLN A 366 14.52 6.39 2.61
N ILE A 367 13.86 5.33 2.16
CA ILE A 367 14.12 4.85 0.82
C ILE A 367 13.51 5.96 -0.02
N HIS A 368 14.33 6.71 -0.76
CA HIS A 368 13.85 7.69 -1.73
C HIS A 368 13.17 6.99 -2.93
N SER A 369 12.43 5.91 -2.66
CA SER A 369 11.50 5.26 -3.55
C SER A 369 10.32 6.19 -3.75
N ILE A 370 9.83 6.22 -4.98
CA ILE A 370 8.61 6.94 -5.38
C ILE A 370 7.36 6.30 -4.73
N TYR A 371 7.53 5.34 -3.80
CA TYR A 371 6.46 4.68 -3.06
C TYR A 371 6.60 4.76 -1.54
N ASP A 372 7.64 5.42 -0.99
CA ASP A 372 7.80 5.57 0.46
C ASP A 372 6.89 6.69 1.00
N SER A 373 5.80 6.29 1.64
CA SER A 373 4.79 7.17 2.23
C SER A 373 5.15 7.65 3.64
N HIS A 374 6.21 7.13 4.27
CA HIS A 374 6.55 7.41 5.65
C HIS A 374 7.89 8.15 5.78
N PRO A 375 8.06 9.01 6.80
CA PRO A 375 9.40 9.41 7.24
C PRO A 375 10.16 8.20 7.80
N ALA A 376 11.49 8.23 7.71
CA ALA A 376 12.33 7.18 8.28
C ALA A 376 11.99 6.94 9.76
N LEU A 377 11.90 5.67 10.16
CA LEU A 377 11.48 5.28 11.52
C LEU A 377 12.33 5.96 12.59
N LYS A 378 13.66 5.98 12.39
CA LYS A 378 14.60 6.62 13.32
C LYS A 378 14.29 8.09 13.55
N MET A 379 13.93 8.84 12.51
CA MET A 379 13.58 10.25 12.66
C MET A 379 12.33 10.46 13.52
N ARG A 380 11.32 9.59 13.34
CA ARG A 380 10.07 9.63 14.13
C ARG A 380 10.34 9.31 15.60
N ILE A 381 11.14 8.27 15.86
CA ILE A 381 11.56 7.87 17.22
C ILE A 381 12.41 8.95 17.90
N ASP A 382 13.36 9.55 17.18
CA ASP A 382 14.21 10.60 17.72
C ASP A 382 13.41 11.87 18.03
N TYR A 383 12.45 12.22 17.17
CA TYR A 383 11.54 13.33 17.43
C TYR A 383 10.64 13.08 18.65
N ALA A 384 10.18 11.84 18.85
CA ALA A 384 9.36 11.47 20.00
C ALA A 384 10.05 11.68 21.35
N LYS A 385 11.38 11.71 21.41
CA LYS A 385 12.14 12.03 22.64
C LYS A 385 11.91 13.47 23.15
N LYS A 386 11.34 14.36 22.32
CA LYS A 386 11.03 15.76 22.68
C LYS A 386 9.70 15.93 23.40
N PHE A 387 8.86 14.90 23.43
CA PHE A 387 7.56 14.96 24.11
C PHE A 387 7.72 14.44 25.53
N ASP A 388 7.09 15.15 26.47
CA ASP A 388 7.01 14.70 27.85
C ASP A 388 6.39 13.32 27.92
N ASP A 389 6.96 12.49 28.79
CA ASP A 389 6.38 11.20 29.09
C ASP A 389 5.15 11.43 29.96
N VAL A 390 3.98 11.04 29.44
CA VAL A 390 2.79 10.88 30.28
C VAL A 390 3.10 9.69 31.20
N PRO A 391 2.94 9.81 32.54
CA PRO A 391 3.11 8.69 33.45
C PRO A 391 2.36 7.50 32.89
N GLU A 392 3.07 6.40 32.70
CA GLU A 392 2.62 5.26 31.92
C GLU A 392 1.43 4.63 32.66
N LYS A 393 0.22 5.11 32.34
CA LYS A 393 -0.98 4.79 33.13
C LYS A 393 -1.40 3.33 32.98
N ASP A 394 -0.85 2.61 32.00
CA ASP A 394 -1.16 1.20 31.75
C ASP A 394 0.05 0.42 31.17
N ASN A 395 0.95 -0.01 32.06
CA ASN A 395 2.10 -0.91 31.74
C ASN A 395 1.69 -2.37 31.62
N LYS A 396 0.39 -2.62 31.78
CA LYS A 396 -0.20 -3.94 31.65
C LYS A 396 0.02 -4.46 30.22
N PRO A 397 0.22 -5.77 30.05
CA PRO A 397 0.27 -6.39 28.75
C PRO A 397 -0.99 -6.09 27.93
N VAL A 398 -0.85 -5.86 26.62
CA VAL A 398 -1.97 -5.54 25.73
C VAL A 398 -3.06 -6.61 25.73
N GLU A 399 -2.69 -7.86 26.02
CA GLU A 399 -3.57 -9.01 26.15
C GLU A 399 -4.66 -8.84 27.23
N GLU A 400 -4.45 -8.01 28.26
CA GLU A 400 -5.50 -7.69 29.25
C GLU A 400 -6.71 -6.90 28.68
N LEU A 401 -6.56 -6.30 27.49
CA LEU A 401 -7.65 -5.62 26.77
C LEU A 401 -8.60 -6.59 26.06
N PHE A 402 -8.22 -7.86 25.95
CA PHE A 402 -9.00 -8.88 25.28
C PHE A 402 -9.72 -9.73 26.31
N ASP A 403 -11.04 -9.86 26.18
CA ASP A 403 -11.85 -10.58 27.17
C ASP A 403 -11.69 -12.11 27.03
N ASN A 404 -11.29 -12.61 25.84
CA ASN A 404 -11.05 -14.03 25.54
C ASN A 404 -9.78 -14.26 24.71
N TRP A 405 -8.65 -13.68 25.15
CA TRP A 405 -7.36 -13.67 24.43
C TRP A 405 -6.94 -15.04 23.87
N ASP A 406 -6.97 -16.12 24.67
CA ASP A 406 -6.54 -17.46 24.24
C ASP A 406 -7.45 -18.04 23.12
N GLU A 407 -8.76 -17.79 23.18
CA GLU A 407 -9.72 -18.24 22.17
C GLU A 407 -9.53 -17.51 20.84
N ILE A 408 -9.35 -16.18 20.88
CA ILE A 408 -9.03 -15.36 19.69
C ILE A 408 -7.75 -15.87 19.03
N ASN A 409 -6.72 -16.12 19.82
CA ASN A 409 -5.42 -16.60 19.33
C ASN A 409 -5.52 -17.97 18.65
N LYS A 410 -6.33 -18.88 19.18
CA LYS A 410 -6.61 -20.19 18.55
C LYS A 410 -7.33 -20.03 17.22
N LYS A 411 -8.41 -19.25 17.19
CA LYS A 411 -9.18 -19.01 15.95
C LYS A 411 -8.33 -18.38 14.83
N VAL A 412 -7.47 -17.42 15.18
CA VAL A 412 -6.54 -16.80 14.21
C VAL A 412 -5.47 -17.78 13.76
N ALA A 413 -4.96 -18.62 14.65
CA ALA A 413 -4.02 -19.66 14.29
C ALA A 413 -4.63 -20.70 13.33
N ASP A 414 -5.86 -21.16 13.59
CA ASP A 414 -6.60 -22.08 12.71
C ASP A 414 -6.78 -21.46 11.31
N LEU A 415 -7.23 -20.20 11.26
CA LEU A 415 -7.37 -19.45 10.02
C LEU A 415 -6.06 -19.34 9.24
N TYR A 416 -4.95 -19.11 9.95
CA TYR A 416 -3.64 -19.01 9.36
C TYR A 416 -3.15 -20.36 8.82
N ASN A 417 -3.34 -21.45 9.58
CA ASN A 417 -3.02 -22.81 9.12
C ASN A 417 -3.82 -23.17 7.85
N LEU A 418 -5.11 -22.83 7.79
CA LEU A 418 -5.93 -23.03 6.59
C LEU A 418 -5.35 -22.31 5.37
N ARG A 419 -4.88 -21.06 5.53
CA ARG A 419 -4.18 -20.34 4.46
C ARG A 419 -2.92 -21.09 4.03
N LEU A 420 -2.10 -21.55 4.98
CA LEU A 420 -0.86 -22.26 4.66
C LEU A 420 -1.13 -23.58 3.91
N MET A 421 -2.15 -24.33 4.31
CA MET A 421 -2.58 -25.56 3.63
C MET A 421 -3.07 -25.28 2.20
N TYR A 422 -3.87 -24.24 2.01
CA TYR A 422 -4.34 -23.84 0.68
C TYR A 422 -3.16 -23.46 -0.23
N ILE A 423 -2.21 -22.68 0.28
CA ILE A 423 -1.00 -22.32 -0.48
C ILE A 423 -0.22 -23.58 -0.88
N LEU A 424 0.01 -24.50 0.05
CA LEU A 424 0.68 -25.77 -0.24
C LEU A 424 -0.02 -26.58 -1.32
N GLN A 425 -1.34 -26.71 -1.26
CA GLN A 425 -2.13 -27.44 -2.24
C GLN A 425 -1.98 -26.84 -3.64
N VAL A 426 -2.09 -25.51 -3.75
CA VAL A 426 -1.91 -24.81 -5.03
C VAL A 426 -0.50 -25.03 -5.58
N TYR A 427 0.53 -24.98 -4.72
CA TYR A 427 1.90 -25.28 -5.15
C TYR A 427 2.08 -26.73 -5.58
N SER A 428 1.52 -27.71 -4.86
CA SER A 428 1.64 -29.13 -5.23
C SER A 428 0.94 -29.43 -6.55
N GLU A 429 -0.26 -28.89 -6.77
CA GLU A 429 -1.00 -29.00 -8.03
C GLU A 429 -0.19 -28.40 -9.20
N GLN A 430 0.40 -27.21 -9.01
CA GLN A 430 1.24 -26.59 -10.03
C GLN A 430 2.50 -27.41 -10.35
N THR A 431 3.17 -28.00 -9.35
CA THR A 431 4.36 -28.84 -9.59
C THR A 431 4.03 -30.13 -10.33
N VAL A 432 2.90 -30.78 -10.02
CA VAL A 432 2.46 -32.00 -10.71
C VAL A 432 2.14 -31.69 -12.17
N THR A 433 1.49 -30.55 -12.43
CA THR A 433 1.15 -30.12 -13.80
C THR A 433 2.41 -29.88 -14.64
N VAL A 434 3.43 -29.23 -14.07
CA VAL A 434 4.71 -28.96 -14.75
C VAL A 434 5.55 -30.23 -15.00
N GLU A 435 5.52 -31.21 -14.08
CA GLU A 435 6.18 -32.51 -14.30
C GLU A 435 5.47 -33.36 -15.35
N GLN A 436 4.13 -33.34 -15.38
CA GLN A 436 3.34 -34.02 -16.42
C GLN A 436 3.59 -33.40 -17.81
N ASP A 437 3.65 -32.08 -17.92
CA ASP A 437 3.97 -31.40 -19.18
C ASP A 437 5.39 -31.73 -19.68
N LYS A 438 6.38 -31.82 -18.78
CA LYS A 438 7.74 -32.24 -19.14
C LYS A 438 7.82 -33.69 -19.62
N GLN A 439 7.13 -34.61 -18.94
CA GLN A 439 7.09 -36.02 -19.35
C GLN A 439 6.38 -36.21 -20.70
N THR A 440 5.32 -35.44 -20.96
CA THR A 440 4.60 -35.48 -22.23
C THR A 440 5.46 -34.93 -23.37
N THR A 441 6.20 -33.83 -23.12
CA THR A 441 7.12 -33.23 -24.10
C THR A 441 8.33 -34.12 -24.42
N GLU A 442 8.82 -34.92 -23.45
CA GLU A 442 9.88 -35.91 -23.68
C GLU A 442 9.38 -37.18 -24.39
N ALA A 443 8.13 -37.58 -24.15
CA ALA A 443 7.50 -38.70 -24.84
C ALA A 443 7.17 -38.38 -26.32
N GLU A 444 6.85 -37.13 -26.65
CA GLU A 444 6.65 -36.70 -28.05
C GLU A 444 7.97 -36.48 -28.83
N LYS A 445 9.11 -36.42 -28.12
CA LYS A 445 10.45 -36.28 -28.73
C LYS A 445 11.19 -37.61 -28.94
N LYS A 446 10.64 -38.73 -28.46
CA LYS A 446 11.12 -40.09 -28.72
C LYS A 446 10.21 -40.77 -29.73
#